data_AF-A0A973XLU9-F1
#
_entry.id   AF-A0A973XLU9-F1
#
_cell.length_a   1.000
_cell.length_b   1.000
_cell.length_c   1.000
_cell.angle_alpha   90.00
_cell.angle_beta   90.00
_cell.angle_gamma   90.00
#
_symmetry.space_group_name_H-M   'P 1'
#
loop_
_entity.id
_entity.type
_entity.pdbx_description
1 polymer ?
#
loop_
_entity_poly.entity_id
_entity_poly.type
_entity_poly.pdbx_seq_one_letter_code
_entity_poly.pdbx_strand_id
1 'polypeptide(L)'
;MIMAPLLAVSLVVTAATGPLDPQPKQAAVPHAALQSAMHATTDCLMRTIAADPRSRQASADAMMGELIVDSMPACAATVREMIDAYDASFGDGTGERFFMGPYLDVLPTAASRMLKAGSPAK
;
A
#
# COMPACT_ATOMS: atom_id res chain seq x y z
N MET A 1 -40.38 -62.20 20.78
CA MET A 1 -40.06 -60.80 21.11
C MET A 1 -38.87 -60.37 20.25
N ILE A 2 -38.93 -59.14 19.76
CA ILE A 2 -38.40 -58.69 18.46
C ILE A 2 -36.88 -58.42 18.51
N MET A 3 -36.11 -58.99 17.56
CA MET A 3 -34.73 -58.62 17.25
C MET A 3 -34.70 -57.30 16.45
N ALA A 4 -33.85 -56.37 16.85
CA ALA A 4 -33.59 -55.11 16.14
C ALA A 4 -32.74 -55.35 14.87
N PRO A 5 -33.07 -54.75 13.72
CA PRO A 5 -32.14 -54.68 12.60
C PRO A 5 -31.36 -53.36 12.64
N LEU A 6 -30.03 -53.46 12.68
CA LEU A 6 -29.10 -52.37 12.46
C LEU A 6 -29.21 -51.90 11.00
N LEU A 7 -29.68 -50.67 10.79
CA LEU A 7 -29.62 -49.99 9.49
C LEU A 7 -28.21 -49.41 9.30
N ALA A 8 -27.37 -50.11 8.53
CA ALA A 8 -26.11 -49.55 8.03
C ALA A 8 -26.40 -48.87 6.67
N VAL A 9 -26.42 -47.54 6.65
CA VAL A 9 -26.52 -46.75 5.42
C VAL A 9 -25.11 -46.57 4.85
N SER A 10 -24.83 -47.21 3.71
CA SER A 10 -23.61 -46.97 2.95
C SER A 10 -23.76 -45.71 2.09
N LEU A 11 -23.03 -44.66 2.44
CA LEU A 11 -22.94 -43.42 1.66
C LEU A 11 -21.83 -43.60 0.61
N VAL A 12 -22.21 -43.85 -0.64
CA VAL A 12 -21.28 -43.86 -1.77
C VAL A 12 -21.03 -42.41 -2.18
N VAL A 13 -19.84 -41.88 -1.87
CA VAL A 13 -19.42 -40.56 -2.37
C VAL A 13 -18.86 -40.75 -3.78
N THR A 14 -19.65 -40.35 -4.78
CA THR A 14 -19.19 -40.24 -6.16
C THR A 14 -18.34 -38.98 -6.29
N ALA A 15 -17.02 -39.14 -6.35
CA ALA A 15 -16.12 -38.04 -6.69
C ALA A 15 -16.20 -37.80 -8.22
N ALA A 16 -16.90 -36.74 -8.63
CA ALA A 16 -16.83 -36.25 -9.99
C ALA A 16 -15.50 -35.50 -10.16
N THR A 17 -14.47 -36.20 -10.67
CA THR A 17 -13.22 -35.56 -11.12
C THR A 17 -13.48 -34.87 -12.46
N GLY A 18 -14.11 -33.70 -12.41
CA GLY A 18 -14.06 -32.74 -13.52
C GLY A 18 -12.67 -32.09 -13.57
N PRO A 19 -12.20 -31.64 -14.75
CA PRO A 19 -10.96 -30.88 -14.83
C PRO A 19 -11.11 -29.62 -13.97
N LEU A 20 -10.14 -29.39 -13.09
CA LEU A 20 -10.03 -28.15 -12.34
C LEU A 20 -9.71 -27.04 -13.35
N ASP A 21 -10.74 -26.37 -13.83
CA ASP A 21 -10.59 -25.02 -14.37
C ASP A 21 -9.92 -24.17 -13.27
N PRO A 22 -8.73 -23.58 -13.49
CA PRO A 22 -8.16 -22.67 -12.52
C PRO A 22 -9.05 -21.44 -12.49
N GLN A 23 -9.94 -21.39 -11.49
CA GLN A 23 -10.67 -20.19 -11.09
C GLN A 23 -9.71 -19.00 -11.15
N PRO A 24 -9.91 -18.04 -12.07
CA PRO A 24 -9.00 -16.91 -12.14
C PRO A 24 -9.16 -16.16 -10.83
N LYS A 25 -8.06 -16.01 -10.07
CA LYS A 25 -7.99 -15.12 -8.90
C LYS A 25 -8.05 -13.67 -9.38
N GLN A 26 -9.15 -13.28 -9.98
CA GLN A 26 -9.42 -11.93 -10.45
C GLN A 26 -9.96 -11.11 -9.27
N ALA A 27 -9.26 -10.01 -8.95
CA ALA A 27 -9.70 -8.80 -8.22
C ALA A 27 -8.92 -8.37 -6.95
N ALA A 28 -7.99 -9.16 -6.38
CA ALA A 28 -7.24 -8.72 -5.18
C ALA A 28 -5.91 -7.99 -5.46
N VAL A 29 -5.41 -8.07 -6.69
CA VAL A 29 -4.09 -7.55 -7.09
C VAL A 29 -3.99 -6.02 -7.09
N PRO A 30 -5.01 -5.24 -7.56
CA PRO A 30 -4.87 -3.79 -7.69
C PRO A 30 -4.64 -3.10 -6.34
N HIS A 31 -5.34 -3.53 -5.30
CA HIS A 31 -5.26 -2.89 -3.99
C HIS A 31 -3.92 -3.16 -3.28
N ALA A 32 -3.41 -4.40 -3.35
CA ALA A 32 -2.12 -4.74 -2.76
C ALA A 32 -0.96 -4.06 -3.51
N ALA A 33 -1.04 -3.98 -4.85
CA ALA A 33 -0.05 -3.28 -5.67
C ALA A 33 -0.03 -1.79 -5.35
N LEU A 34 -1.21 -1.15 -5.25
CA LEU A 34 -1.31 0.25 -4.85
C LEU A 34 -0.73 0.51 -3.46
N GLN A 35 -1.10 -0.30 -2.47
CA GLN A 35 -0.55 -0.16 -1.12
C GLN A 35 0.98 -0.26 -1.10
N SER A 36 1.54 -1.22 -1.85
CA SER A 36 2.98 -1.37 -2.00
C SER A 36 3.63 -0.12 -2.61
N ALA A 37 3.04 0.42 -3.67
CA ALA A 37 3.56 1.63 -4.33
C ALA A 37 3.47 2.88 -3.44
N MET A 38 2.39 3.03 -2.66
CA MET A 38 2.25 4.10 -1.67
C MET A 38 3.31 4.00 -0.57
N HIS A 39 3.57 2.79 -0.08
CA HIS A 39 4.62 2.55 0.92
C HIS A 39 6.00 2.85 0.36
N ALA A 40 6.34 2.35 -0.84
CA ALA A 40 7.62 2.60 -1.48
C ALA A 40 7.87 4.11 -1.71
N THR A 41 6.85 4.84 -2.15
CA THR A 41 6.94 6.30 -2.35
C THR A 41 7.16 7.03 -1.04
N THR A 42 6.38 6.69 -0.01
CA THR A 42 6.50 7.32 1.31
C THR A 42 7.87 7.03 1.92
N ASP A 43 8.36 5.79 1.82
CA ASP A 43 9.67 5.39 2.30
C ASP A 43 10.81 6.13 1.58
N CYS A 44 10.73 6.28 0.25
CA CYS A 44 11.71 7.04 -0.51
C CYS A 44 11.76 8.50 -0.02
N LEU A 45 10.60 9.14 0.11
CA LEU A 45 10.50 10.52 0.56
C LEU A 45 11.06 10.67 1.97
N MET A 46 10.67 9.80 2.91
CA MET A 46 11.13 9.91 4.29
C MET A 46 12.64 9.68 4.41
N ARG A 47 13.21 8.73 3.67
CA ARG A 47 14.66 8.51 3.66
C ARG A 47 15.41 9.71 3.09
N THR A 48 14.89 10.31 2.02
CA THR A 48 15.51 11.48 1.37
C THR A 48 15.44 12.70 2.27
N ILE A 49 14.28 12.98 2.88
CA ILE A 49 14.12 14.07 3.85
C ILE A 49 15.02 13.86 5.07
N ALA A 50 15.07 12.65 5.63
CA ALA A 50 15.91 12.34 6.80
C ALA A 50 17.42 12.45 6.50
N ALA A 51 17.83 12.26 5.24
CA ALA A 51 19.20 12.46 4.79
C ALA A 51 19.57 13.93 4.62
N ASP A 52 18.58 14.83 4.47
CA ASP A 52 18.81 16.27 4.39
C ASP A 52 19.21 16.84 5.77
N PRO A 53 20.35 17.54 5.90
CA PRO A 53 20.77 18.15 7.17
C PRO A 53 19.74 19.13 7.77
N ARG A 54 18.93 19.79 6.93
CA ARG A 54 17.88 20.72 7.35
C ARG A 54 16.78 20.03 8.16
N SER A 55 16.57 18.72 7.97
CA SER A 55 15.59 17.94 8.74
C SER A 55 15.88 17.86 10.24
N ARG A 56 17.10 18.18 10.68
CA ARG A 56 17.53 18.19 12.08
C ARG A 56 17.54 19.58 12.72
N GLN A 57 17.23 20.62 11.94
CA GLN A 57 17.22 21.98 12.43
C GLN A 57 15.95 22.26 13.24
N ALA A 58 16.01 23.22 14.16
CA ALA A 58 14.83 23.63 14.93
C ALA A 58 13.70 24.16 14.03
N SER A 59 14.04 24.66 12.84
CA SER A 59 13.12 25.12 11.79
C SER A 59 12.59 24.02 10.88
N ALA A 60 12.96 22.75 11.07
CA ALA A 60 12.63 21.66 10.15
C ALA A 60 11.12 21.54 9.87
N ASP A 61 10.28 21.72 10.90
CA ASP A 61 8.81 21.70 10.73
C ASP A 61 8.31 22.83 9.82
N ALA A 62 8.90 24.03 9.92
CA ALA A 62 8.51 25.17 9.08
C ALA A 62 8.97 25.03 7.63
N MET A 63 10.05 24.27 7.40
CA MET A 63 10.63 24.02 6.07
C MET A 63 10.17 22.70 5.46
N MET A 64 9.27 21.96 6.12
CA MET A 64 8.92 20.59 5.71
C MET A 64 8.42 20.49 4.26
N GLY A 65 7.64 21.48 3.81
CA GLY A 65 7.19 21.56 2.42
C GLY A 65 8.35 21.69 1.42
N GLU A 66 9.37 22.48 1.73
CA GLU A 66 10.57 22.64 0.91
C GLU A 66 11.38 21.33 0.86
N LEU A 67 11.57 20.67 2.01
CA LEU A 67 12.27 19.39 2.08
C LEU A 67 11.57 18.30 1.25
N ILE A 68 10.23 18.30 1.25
CA ILE A 68 9.43 17.41 0.43
C ILE A 68 9.65 17.70 -1.06
N VAL A 69 9.53 18.97 -1.48
CA VAL A 69 9.73 19.38 -2.88
C VAL A 69 11.13 19.00 -3.36
N ASP A 70 12.16 19.26 -2.55
CA ASP A 70 13.56 18.94 -2.87
C ASP A 70 13.81 17.42 -2.92
N SER A 71 12.99 16.62 -2.26
CA SER A 71 13.06 15.15 -2.31
C SER A 71 12.40 14.56 -3.56
N MET A 72 11.52 15.31 -4.24
CA MET A 72 10.75 14.79 -5.39
C MET A 72 11.60 14.28 -6.55
N PRO A 73 12.67 14.97 -6.99
CA PRO A 73 13.49 14.49 -8.09
C PRO A 73 14.13 13.12 -7.81
N ALA A 74 14.55 12.88 -6.56
CA ALA A 74 15.13 11.60 -6.16
C ALA A 74 14.10 10.46 -6.09
N CYS A 75 12.84 10.79 -5.80
CA CYS A 75 11.74 9.84 -5.65
C CYS A 75 10.78 9.79 -6.85
N ALA A 76 11.12 10.43 -7.97
CA ALA A 76 10.25 10.57 -9.13
C ALA A 76 9.78 9.21 -9.69
N ALA A 77 10.66 8.20 -9.67
CA ALA A 77 10.32 6.85 -10.13
C ALA A 77 9.24 6.20 -9.27
N THR A 78 9.38 6.23 -7.93
CA THR A 78 8.38 5.68 -7.02
C THR A 78 7.07 6.46 -7.06
N VAL A 79 7.14 7.79 -7.15
CA VAL A 79 5.95 8.65 -7.30
C VAL A 79 5.17 8.26 -8.56
N ARG A 80 5.87 8.06 -9.68
CA ARG A 80 5.24 7.66 -10.93
C ARG A 80 4.60 6.27 -10.84
N GLU A 81 5.28 5.31 -10.22
CA GLU A 81 4.73 3.97 -9.98
C GLU A 81 3.47 4.01 -9.09
N MET A 82 3.44 4.87 -8.07
CA MET A 82 2.24 5.08 -7.25
C MET A 82 1.09 5.70 -8.05
N ILE A 83 1.37 6.67 -8.91
CA ILE A 83 0.37 7.28 -9.79
C ILE A 83 -0.21 6.23 -10.73
N ASP A 84 0.65 5.45 -11.40
CA ASP A 84 0.24 4.39 -12.33
C ASP A 84 -0.57 3.29 -11.61
N ALA A 85 -0.18 2.90 -10.40
CA ALA A 85 -0.93 1.92 -9.59
C ALA A 85 -2.29 2.44 -9.13
N TYR A 86 -2.40 3.74 -8.87
CA TYR A 86 -3.65 4.39 -8.51
C TYR A 86 -4.59 4.48 -9.72
N ASP A 87 -4.06 4.86 -10.90
CA ASP A 87 -4.80 4.85 -12.16
C ASP A 87 -5.31 3.44 -12.50
N ALA A 88 -4.47 2.41 -12.35
CA ALA A 88 -4.88 1.02 -12.55
C ALA A 88 -6.00 0.56 -11.60
N SER A 89 -6.15 1.21 -10.45
CA SER A 89 -7.15 0.86 -9.43
C SER A 89 -8.44 1.67 -9.54
N PHE A 90 -8.35 2.94 -9.97
CA PHE A 90 -9.46 3.90 -9.89
C PHE A 90 -9.80 4.58 -11.22
N GLY A 91 -9.03 4.35 -12.27
CA GLY A 91 -9.21 4.87 -13.63
C GLY A 91 -8.18 5.94 -14.01
N ASP A 92 -7.98 6.11 -15.32
CA ASP A 92 -6.94 7.00 -15.87
C ASP A 92 -7.02 8.45 -15.34
N GLY A 93 -5.87 9.02 -14.98
CA GLY A 93 -5.75 10.38 -14.49
C GLY A 93 -6.32 10.60 -13.08
N THR A 94 -6.66 9.55 -12.35
CA THR A 94 -7.04 9.63 -10.93
C THR A 94 -5.82 9.69 -10.01
N GLY A 95 -4.74 9.02 -10.37
CA GLY A 95 -3.47 8.96 -9.66
C GLY A 95 -2.75 10.29 -9.61
N GLU A 96 -2.70 11.03 -10.72
CA GLU A 96 -2.11 12.38 -10.74
C GLU A 96 -2.91 13.33 -9.83
N ARG A 97 -4.25 13.27 -9.88
CA ARG A 97 -5.13 14.07 -8.99
C ARG A 97 -5.01 13.66 -7.53
N PHE A 98 -4.83 12.38 -7.27
CA PHE A 98 -4.60 11.86 -5.93
C PHE A 98 -3.25 12.36 -5.38
N PHE A 99 -2.19 12.25 -6.18
CA PHE A 99 -0.85 12.72 -5.82
C PHE A 99 -0.85 14.23 -5.57
N MET A 100 -1.32 15.02 -6.53
CA MET A 100 -1.32 16.49 -6.46
C MET A 100 -2.31 17.10 -5.44
N GLY A 101 -3.20 16.28 -4.86
CA GLY A 101 -4.15 16.72 -3.83
C GLY A 101 -3.95 15.94 -2.52
N PRO A 102 -4.82 14.95 -2.23
CA PRO A 102 -4.85 14.29 -0.92
C PRO A 102 -3.50 13.77 -0.41
N TYR A 103 -2.66 13.22 -1.29
CA TYR A 103 -1.35 12.70 -0.89
C TYR A 103 -0.43 13.82 -0.39
N LEU A 104 -0.28 14.89 -1.18
CA LEU A 104 0.57 16.03 -0.82
C LEU A 104 -0.02 16.88 0.33
N ASP A 105 -1.34 16.93 0.50
CA ASP A 105 -1.99 17.67 1.59
C ASP A 105 -1.62 17.10 2.97
N VAL A 106 -1.52 15.77 3.08
CA VAL A 106 -1.22 15.09 4.36
C VAL A 106 0.27 14.87 4.58
N LEU A 107 1.06 14.83 3.51
CA LEU A 107 2.46 14.45 3.54
C LEU A 107 3.32 15.31 4.48
N PRO A 108 3.23 16.67 4.51
CA PRO A 108 4.03 17.48 5.43
C PRO A 108 3.78 17.12 6.91
N THR A 109 2.51 16.96 7.29
CA THR A 109 2.16 16.61 8.67
C THR A 109 2.60 15.20 9.02
N ALA A 110 2.45 14.25 8.09
CA ALA A 110 2.91 12.87 8.27
C ALA A 110 4.44 12.80 8.40
N ALA A 111 5.17 13.49 7.53
CA ALA A 111 6.62 13.54 7.51
C ALA A 111 7.19 14.08 8.82
N SER A 112 6.70 15.25 9.28
CA SER A 112 7.07 15.81 10.58
C SER A 112 6.86 14.82 11.73
N ARG A 113 5.76 14.08 11.74
CA ARG A 113 5.48 13.07 12.77
C ARG A 113 6.44 11.89 12.70
N MET A 114 6.68 11.36 11.49
CA MET A 114 7.58 10.21 11.29
C MET A 114 9.02 10.54 11.67
N LEU A 115 9.51 11.72 11.33
CA LEU A 115 10.86 12.17 11.68
C LEU A 115 11.04 12.37 13.19
N LYS A 116 10.00 12.89 13.86
CA LYS A 116 9.99 13.01 15.33
C LYS A 116 9.95 11.65 16.01
N ALA A 117 9.19 10.70 15.48
CA ALA A 117 9.11 9.34 16.01
C ALA A 117 10.40 8.53 15.80
N GLY A 118 11.13 8.79 14.71
CA GLY A 118 12.41 8.16 14.41
C GLY A 118 13.63 8.82 15.09
N SER A 119 13.46 10.02 15.65
CA SER A 119 14.52 10.68 16.42
C SER A 119 14.53 10.15 17.85
N PRO A 120 15.63 9.56 18.36
CA PRO A 120 15.70 9.19 19.76
C PRO A 120 15.47 10.43 20.62
N ALA A 121 14.57 10.32 21.61
CA ALA A 121 14.32 11.38 22.58
C ALA A 121 15.66 11.83 23.17
N LYS A 122 16.00 13.10 22.95
CA LYS A 122 17.23 13.70 23.45
C LYS A 122 17.08 14.07 24.92
#